data_AF-A0A962XJD2-F1
#
_entry.id   AF-A0A962XJD2-F1
#
_cell.length_a   1.000
_cell.length_b   1.000
_cell.length_c   1.000
_cell.angle_alpha   90.00
_cell.angle_beta   90.00
_cell.angle_gamma   90.00
#
_symmetry.space_group_name_H-M   'P 1'
#
loop_
_entity.id
_entity.type
_entity.pdbx_description
1 polymer ?
#
loop_
_entity_poly.entity_id
_entity_poly.type
_entity_poly.pdbx_seq_one_letter_code
_entity_poly.pdbx_strand_id
1 'polypeptide(L)'
;MNAPRPAGLALLALIVTASCEAPEPAMMPVILPPAPEVQRQAETGEAAAQFALAQYHLGDEDPAVMLRWLRASACQGDPLAQVSLGVLYDAGDRVYQDRIEAYLWFAWAAQQGNSEAAQFAVDLKTAMANDERAFAETLLQDGWLAMLDCRTQ
;
A
#
# COMPACT_ATOMS: atom_id res chain seq x y z
N MET A 1 75.08 -8.79 -16.39
CA MET A 1 75.80 -9.95 -15.81
C MET A 1 74.98 -10.51 -14.66
N ASN A 2 74.59 -11.78 -14.83
CA ASN A 2 74.10 -12.82 -13.91
C ASN A 2 73.37 -12.48 -12.59
N ALA A 3 72.12 -12.95 -12.54
CA ALA A 3 71.38 -13.29 -11.33
C ALA A 3 71.95 -14.57 -10.67
N PRO A 4 71.53 -14.87 -9.43
CA PRO A 4 70.59 -15.99 -9.34
C PRO A 4 69.40 -15.74 -8.38
N ARG A 5 68.28 -16.39 -8.71
CA ARG A 5 67.11 -16.70 -7.85
C ARG A 5 66.99 -18.24 -7.79
N PRO A 6 66.10 -18.87 -7.00
CA PRO A 6 65.71 -18.64 -5.59
C PRO A 6 65.63 -19.99 -4.80
N ALA A 7 65.49 -19.93 -3.47
CA ALA A 7 64.88 -20.99 -2.63
C ALA A 7 64.64 -20.37 -1.24
N GLY A 8 63.53 -20.50 -0.51
CA GLY A 8 62.27 -21.20 -0.63
C GLY A 8 61.57 -21.04 0.74
N LEU A 9 60.23 -21.01 0.73
CA LEU A 9 59.33 -21.30 1.88
C LEU A 9 59.36 -20.27 3.04
N ALA A 10 58.50 -19.26 3.01
CA ALA A 10 57.11 -19.30 3.51
C ALA A 10 57.02 -19.50 5.04
N LEU A 11 57.07 -18.40 5.81
CA LEU A 11 56.39 -18.31 7.08
C LEU A 11 55.42 -17.13 7.06
N LEU A 12 54.14 -17.49 7.17
CA LEU A 12 52.99 -16.61 7.35
C LEU A 12 53.16 -15.77 8.61
N ALA A 13 53.21 -14.45 8.44
CA ALA A 13 52.68 -13.52 9.43
C ALA A 13 51.72 -12.59 8.68
N LEU A 14 50.49 -13.09 8.49
CA LEU A 14 49.35 -12.27 8.08
C LEU A 14 49.19 -11.19 9.14
N ILE A 15 49.72 -9.99 8.87
CA ILE A 15 49.21 -8.78 9.49
C ILE A 15 47.84 -8.58 8.87
N VAL A 16 46.82 -9.18 9.47
CA VAL A 16 45.44 -8.72 9.28
C VAL A 16 45.43 -7.32 9.86
N THR A 17 45.65 -6.32 9.01
CA THR A 17 45.17 -4.99 9.30
C THR A 17 43.67 -5.17 9.46
N ALA A 18 43.20 -5.19 10.70
CA ALA A 18 41.82 -4.91 10.99
C ALA A 18 41.59 -3.47 10.51
N SER A 19 41.28 -3.33 9.22
CA SER A 19 40.62 -2.15 8.70
C SER A 19 39.35 -2.06 9.52
N CYS A 20 39.32 -1.08 10.41
CA CYS A 20 38.09 -0.62 10.98
C CYS A 20 37.34 0.05 9.82
N GLU A 21 36.70 -0.74 8.96
CA GLU A 21 35.62 -0.26 8.12
C GLU A 21 34.54 0.19 9.09
N ALA A 22 34.54 1.49 9.38
CA ALA A 22 33.41 2.13 10.01
C ALA A 22 32.17 1.73 9.19
N PRO A 23 31.10 1.23 9.83
CA PRO A 23 29.89 0.90 9.10
C PRO A 23 29.49 2.16 8.33
N GLU A 24 29.32 2.03 7.00
CA GLU A 24 28.84 3.13 6.18
C GLU A 24 27.62 3.75 6.89
N PRO A 25 27.55 5.09 7.01
CA PRO A 25 26.41 5.72 7.65
C PRO A 25 25.17 5.19 6.94
N ALA A 26 24.34 4.45 7.66
CA ALA A 26 23.08 3.97 7.14
C ALA A 26 22.38 5.19 6.56
N MET A 27 22.29 5.27 5.24
CA MET A 27 21.44 6.24 4.58
C MET A 27 20.05 5.92 5.07
N MET A 28 19.61 6.64 6.12
CA MET A 28 18.20 6.64 6.47
C MET A 28 17.49 7.09 5.20
N PRO A 29 16.48 6.34 4.72
CA PRO A 29 15.74 6.77 3.56
C PRO A 29 15.24 8.18 3.83
N VAL A 30 15.63 9.13 2.98
CA VAL A 30 15.10 10.49 3.04
C VAL A 30 13.64 10.36 2.64
N ILE A 31 12.75 10.28 3.62
CA ILE A 31 11.31 10.38 3.39
C ILE A 31 11.05 11.84 3.01
N LEU A 32 11.10 12.13 1.72
CA LEU A 32 10.79 13.46 1.20
C LEU A 32 9.31 13.74 1.46
N PRO A 33 8.90 14.89 2.05
CA PRO A 33 7.49 15.23 2.22
C PRO A 33 6.75 15.24 0.86
N PRO A 34 5.42 15.06 0.85
CA PRO A 34 4.65 15.14 -0.38
C PRO A 34 4.78 16.56 -0.97
N ALA A 35 4.63 16.68 -2.28
CA ALA A 35 4.68 17.97 -2.93
C ALA A 35 3.61 18.91 -2.31
N PRO A 36 3.96 20.16 -1.92
CA PRO A 36 3.02 21.07 -1.26
C PRO A 36 1.72 21.32 -2.05
N GLU A 37 1.79 21.17 -3.38
CA GLU A 37 0.63 21.26 -4.26
C GLU A 37 -0.35 20.11 -4.03
N VAL A 38 0.13 18.86 -4.01
CA VAL A 38 -0.70 17.66 -3.77
C VAL A 38 -1.39 17.75 -2.41
N GLN A 39 -0.65 18.19 -1.40
CA GLN A 39 -1.23 18.38 -0.07
C GLN A 39 -2.38 19.41 -0.09
N ARG A 40 -2.15 20.57 -0.72
CA ARG A 40 -3.19 21.61 -0.81
C ARG A 40 -4.41 21.13 -1.59
N GLN A 41 -4.21 20.43 -2.70
CA GLN A 41 -5.30 19.89 -3.51
C GLN A 41 -6.11 18.83 -2.76
N ALA A 42 -5.43 17.93 -2.05
CA ALA A 42 -6.08 16.92 -1.21
C ALA A 42 -6.92 17.57 -0.10
N GLU A 43 -6.39 18.62 0.54
CA GLU A 43 -7.10 19.43 1.54
C GLU A 43 -8.31 20.18 0.96
N THR A 44 -8.26 20.59 -0.31
CA THR A 44 -9.41 21.19 -1.00
C THR A 44 -10.44 20.16 -1.48
N GLY A 45 -10.18 18.86 -1.30
CA GLY A 45 -11.10 17.79 -1.63
C GLY A 45 -10.88 17.14 -3.00
N GLU A 46 -9.77 17.41 -3.71
CA GLU A 46 -9.55 16.83 -5.03
C GLU A 46 -9.24 15.33 -4.93
N ALA A 47 -10.14 14.47 -5.47
CA ALA A 47 -10.04 13.01 -5.34
C ALA A 47 -8.70 12.42 -5.80
N ALA A 48 -8.15 12.91 -6.92
CA ALA A 48 -6.87 12.45 -7.44
C ALA A 48 -5.70 12.81 -6.53
N ALA A 49 -5.73 14.02 -5.94
CA ALA A 49 -4.71 14.46 -4.99
C ALA A 49 -4.82 13.72 -3.66
N GLN A 50 -6.05 13.44 -3.19
CA GLN A 50 -6.28 12.59 -2.03
C GLN A 50 -5.73 11.19 -2.25
N PHE A 51 -5.94 10.59 -3.41
CA PHE A 51 -5.37 9.28 -3.73
C PHE A 51 -3.84 9.32 -3.77
N ALA A 52 -3.24 10.34 -4.39
CA ALA A 52 -1.79 10.52 -4.44
C ALA A 52 -1.19 10.71 -3.04
N LEU A 53 -1.85 11.48 -2.18
CA LEU A 53 -1.43 11.68 -0.80
C LEU A 53 -1.57 10.38 0.01
N ALA A 54 -2.60 9.58 -0.24
CA ALA A 54 -2.73 8.28 0.40
C ALA A 54 -1.59 7.31 -0.01
N GLN A 55 -1.23 7.28 -1.30
CA GLN A 55 -0.10 6.47 -1.78
C GLN A 55 1.22 6.89 -1.14
N TYR A 56 1.40 8.18 -0.89
CA TYR A 56 2.56 8.68 -0.15
C TYR A 56 2.65 8.06 1.25
N HIS A 57 1.51 7.96 1.94
CA HIS A 57 1.40 7.34 3.27
C HIS A 57 1.36 5.80 3.25
N LEU A 58 1.50 5.15 2.09
CA LEU A 58 1.53 3.69 1.99
C LEU A 58 2.74 3.08 2.70
N GLY A 59 3.83 3.85 2.88
CA GLY A 59 5.04 3.41 3.59
C GLY A 59 4.98 3.61 5.11
N ASP A 60 3.95 4.27 5.63
CA ASP A 60 3.87 4.63 7.05
C ASP A 60 3.49 3.41 7.90
N GLU A 61 4.00 3.38 9.14
CA GLU A 61 3.67 2.34 10.11
C GLU A 61 2.19 2.37 10.51
N ASP A 62 1.62 3.57 10.64
CA ASP A 62 0.21 3.77 10.96
C ASP A 62 -0.62 3.97 9.67
N PRO A 63 -1.53 3.04 9.32
CA PRO A 63 -2.34 3.16 8.13
C PRO A 63 -3.45 4.23 8.25
N ALA A 64 -3.69 4.82 9.42
CA ALA A 64 -4.84 5.71 9.64
C ALA A 64 -4.87 6.90 8.68
N VAL A 65 -3.72 7.53 8.43
CA VAL A 65 -3.63 8.69 7.52
C VAL A 65 -3.86 8.27 6.08
N MET A 66 -3.25 7.16 5.65
CA MET A 66 -3.48 6.55 4.33
C MET A 66 -4.96 6.22 4.13
N LEU A 67 -5.58 5.52 5.08
CA LEU A 67 -6.98 5.09 5.00
C LEU A 67 -7.94 6.27 4.94
N ARG A 68 -7.67 7.35 5.68
CA ARG A 68 -8.47 8.57 5.62
C ARG A 68 -8.51 9.14 4.20
N TRP A 69 -7.34 9.30 3.58
CA TRP A 69 -7.25 9.88 2.25
C TRP A 69 -7.77 8.93 1.16
N LEU A 70 -7.52 7.63 1.30
CA LEU A 70 -8.10 6.61 0.42
C LEU A 70 -9.63 6.63 0.47
N ARG A 71 -10.22 6.64 1.67
CA ARG A 71 -11.67 6.70 1.85
C ARG A 71 -12.26 7.98 1.25
N ALA A 72 -11.64 9.13 1.49
CA ALA A 72 -12.10 10.39 0.91
C ALA A 72 -12.11 10.35 -0.62
N SER A 73 -11.05 9.83 -1.25
CA SER A 73 -10.97 9.69 -2.70
C SER A 73 -11.98 8.66 -3.24
N ALA A 74 -12.07 7.49 -2.58
CA ALA A 74 -12.98 6.42 -2.97
C ALA A 74 -14.45 6.83 -2.87
N CYS A 75 -14.81 7.61 -1.84
CA CYS A 75 -16.15 8.18 -1.66
C CYS A 75 -16.56 9.15 -2.78
N GLN A 76 -15.59 9.78 -3.45
CA GLN A 76 -15.83 10.62 -4.62
C GLN A 76 -15.96 9.81 -5.93
N GLY A 77 -15.82 8.50 -5.87
CA GLY A 77 -15.95 7.61 -7.01
C GLY A 77 -14.63 7.22 -7.66
N ASP A 78 -13.46 7.57 -7.11
CA ASP A 78 -12.17 7.19 -7.68
C ASP A 78 -12.01 5.65 -7.70
N PRO A 79 -12.01 5.00 -8.89
CA PRO A 79 -11.96 3.54 -8.97
C PRO A 79 -10.63 2.97 -8.46
N LEU A 80 -9.53 3.72 -8.55
CA LEU A 80 -8.23 3.26 -8.06
C LEU A 80 -8.19 3.26 -6.53
N ALA A 81 -8.78 4.27 -5.90
CA ALA A 81 -8.90 4.33 -4.45
C ALA A 81 -9.83 3.24 -3.92
N GLN A 82 -10.96 2.99 -4.61
CA GLN A 82 -11.88 1.90 -4.27
C GLN A 82 -11.21 0.53 -4.37
N VAL A 83 -10.49 0.25 -5.46
CA VAL A 83 -9.72 -1.01 -5.59
C VAL A 83 -8.66 -1.12 -4.50
N SER A 84 -7.95 -0.04 -4.20
CA SER A 84 -6.91 -0.03 -3.16
C SER A 84 -7.48 -0.34 -1.77
N LEU A 85 -8.63 0.24 -1.41
CA LEU A 85 -9.33 -0.12 -0.16
C LEU A 85 -9.76 -1.58 -0.16
N GLY A 86 -10.30 -2.08 -1.28
CA GLY A 86 -10.66 -3.48 -1.44
C GLY A 86 -9.50 -4.41 -1.15
N VAL A 87 -8.33 -4.13 -1.74
CA VAL A 87 -7.11 -4.93 -1.53
C VAL A 87 -6.62 -4.87 -0.09
N LEU A 88 -6.64 -3.69 0.53
CA LEU A 88 -6.19 -3.53 1.92
C LEU A 88 -7.04 -4.36 2.90
N TYR A 89 -8.36 -4.31 2.76
CA TYR A 89 -9.25 -5.08 3.63
C TYR A 89 -9.25 -6.58 3.31
N ASP A 90 -9.04 -6.99 2.06
CA ASP A 90 -8.93 -8.41 1.72
C ASP A 90 -7.61 -9.00 2.24
N ALA A 91 -6.50 -8.26 2.13
CA ALA A 91 -5.20 -8.71 2.62
C ALA A 91 -5.08 -8.66 4.15
N GLY A 92 -5.77 -7.71 4.80
CA GLY A 92 -5.54 -7.42 6.22
C GLY A 92 -4.14 -6.90 6.50
N ASP A 93 -3.51 -6.24 5.52
CA ASP A 93 -2.20 -5.62 5.71
C ASP A 93 -2.35 -4.31 6.46
N ARG A 94 -1.82 -4.26 7.69
CA ARG A 94 -1.90 -3.13 8.63
C ARG A 94 -3.32 -2.75 9.09
N VAL A 95 -4.36 -3.32 8.48
CA VAL A 95 -5.76 -3.24 8.90
C VAL A 95 -6.30 -4.62 9.28
N TYR A 96 -7.38 -4.67 10.05
CA TYR A 96 -8.08 -5.93 10.22
C TYR A 96 -8.68 -6.38 8.89
N GLN A 97 -8.51 -7.67 8.57
CA GLN A 97 -9.12 -8.25 7.39
C GLN A 97 -10.64 -8.16 7.49
N ASP A 98 -11.26 -7.59 6.46
CA ASP A 98 -12.71 -7.50 6.31
C ASP A 98 -13.09 -7.79 4.87
N ARG A 99 -13.44 -9.05 4.62
CA ARG A 99 -13.80 -9.52 3.27
C ARG A 99 -15.14 -8.95 2.79
N ILE A 100 -16.02 -8.56 3.71
CA ILE A 100 -17.29 -7.92 3.36
C ILE A 100 -17.00 -6.50 2.88
N GLU A 101 -16.28 -5.68 3.67
CA GLU A 101 -15.90 -4.32 3.25
C GLU A 101 -15.06 -4.34 1.97
N ALA A 102 -14.13 -5.29 1.82
CA ALA A 102 -13.36 -5.47 0.60
C ALA A 102 -14.24 -5.73 -0.63
N TYR A 103 -15.19 -6.67 -0.52
CA TYR A 103 -16.14 -6.98 -1.58
C TYR A 103 -16.97 -5.76 -1.98
N LEU A 104 -17.44 -4.97 -1.01
CA LEU A 104 -18.26 -3.80 -1.26
C LEU A 104 -17.49 -2.72 -2.04
N TRP A 105 -16.22 -2.48 -1.69
CA TRP A 105 -15.34 -1.57 -2.44
C TRP A 105 -15.11 -2.04 -3.87
N PHE A 106 -14.79 -3.33 -4.07
CA PHE A 106 -14.62 -3.89 -5.41
C PHE A 106 -15.89 -3.85 -6.24
N ALA A 107 -17.03 -4.19 -5.65
CA ALA A 107 -18.33 -4.16 -6.32
C ALA A 107 -18.72 -2.74 -6.74
N TRP A 108 -18.35 -1.72 -5.97
CA TRP A 108 -18.60 -0.34 -6.35
C TRP A 108 -17.72 0.11 -7.52
N ALA A 109 -16.42 -0.20 -7.51
CA ALA A 109 -15.54 0.06 -8.65
C ALA A 109 -15.98 -0.71 -9.91
N ALA A 110 -16.46 -1.95 -9.76
CA ALA A 110 -16.97 -2.76 -10.84
C ALA A 110 -18.22 -2.13 -11.50
N GLN A 111 -19.12 -1.52 -10.71
CA GLN A 111 -20.29 -0.79 -11.23
C GLN A 111 -19.91 0.40 -12.12
N GLN A 112 -18.70 0.95 -11.91
CA GLN A 112 -18.15 2.02 -12.74
C GLN A 112 -17.41 1.51 -13.99
N GLY A 113 -17.41 0.19 -14.22
CA GLY A 113 -16.77 -0.45 -15.38
C GLY A 113 -15.31 -0.84 -15.16
N ASN A 114 -14.80 -0.80 -13.93
CA ASN A 114 -13.46 -1.30 -13.63
C ASN A 114 -13.44 -2.84 -13.70
N SER A 115 -12.81 -3.38 -14.76
CA SER A 115 -12.75 -4.82 -15.02
C SER A 115 -11.90 -5.60 -14.01
N GLU A 116 -10.85 -4.98 -13.48
CA GLU A 116 -10.00 -5.59 -12.45
C GLU A 116 -10.78 -5.73 -11.13
N ALA A 117 -11.49 -4.68 -10.72
CA ALA A 117 -12.37 -4.71 -9.57
C ALA A 117 -13.49 -5.76 -9.72
N ALA A 118 -14.05 -5.89 -10.93
CA ALA A 118 -15.06 -6.91 -11.20
C ALA A 118 -14.51 -8.32 -11.00
N GLN A 119 -13.25 -8.57 -11.41
CA GLN A 119 -12.60 -9.86 -11.20
C GLN A 119 -12.36 -10.12 -9.71
N PHE A 120 -11.81 -9.14 -8.97
CA PHE A 120 -11.62 -9.27 -7.53
C PHE A 120 -12.93 -9.52 -6.78
N ALA A 121 -14.01 -8.83 -7.15
CA ALA A 121 -15.33 -9.05 -6.56
C ALA A 121 -15.84 -10.48 -6.80
N VAL A 122 -15.65 -11.03 -8.01
CA VAL A 122 -16.02 -12.42 -8.33
C VAL A 122 -15.21 -13.40 -7.51
N ASP A 123 -13.88 -13.25 -7.51
CA ASP A 123 -12.98 -14.16 -6.81
C ASP A 123 -13.29 -14.18 -5.31
N LEU A 124 -13.42 -13.00 -4.70
CA LEU A 124 -13.75 -12.87 -3.29
C LEU A 124 -15.13 -13.47 -2.97
N LYS A 125 -16.15 -13.15 -3.79
CA LYS A 125 -17.50 -13.70 -3.64
C LYS A 125 -17.54 -15.22 -3.70
N THR A 126 -16.70 -15.86 -4.53
CA THR A 126 -16.62 -17.33 -4.58
C THR A 126 -15.95 -17.95 -3.36
N ALA A 127 -15.05 -17.21 -2.71
CA ALA A 127 -14.28 -17.66 -1.56
C ALA A 127 -14.86 -17.25 -0.19
N MET A 128 -15.89 -16.40 -0.16
CA MET A 128 -16.64 -16.02 1.05
C MET A 128 -17.67 -17.08 1.44
N ALA A 129 -18.03 -17.11 2.72
CA ALA A 129 -19.13 -17.95 3.19
C ALA A 129 -20.48 -17.48 2.61
N ASN A 130 -21.47 -18.38 2.54
CA ASN A 130 -22.76 -18.09 1.90
C ASN A 130 -23.53 -16.97 2.61
N ASP A 131 -23.48 -16.95 3.94
CA ASP A 131 -24.05 -15.92 4.80
C ASP A 131 -23.32 -14.58 4.66
N GLU A 132 -21.98 -14.57 4.66
CA GLU A 132 -21.19 -13.35 4.42
C GLU A 132 -21.52 -12.70 3.08
N ARG A 133 -21.57 -13.51 2.01
CA ARG A 133 -21.95 -13.06 0.66
C ARG A 133 -23.35 -12.47 0.64
N ALA A 134 -24.34 -13.17 1.22
CA ALA A 134 -25.72 -12.71 1.24
C ALA A 134 -25.87 -11.39 2.00
N PHE A 135 -25.13 -11.24 3.10
CA PHE A 135 -25.10 -10.00 3.86
C PHE A 135 -24.46 -8.86 3.06
N ALA A 136 -23.33 -9.10 2.39
CA ALA A 136 -22.67 -8.09 1.56
C ALA A 136 -23.55 -7.63 0.38
N GLU A 137 -24.27 -8.55 -0.27
CA GLU A 137 -25.25 -8.20 -1.31
C GLU A 137 -26.39 -7.33 -0.80
N THR A 138 -26.85 -7.59 0.43
CA THR A 138 -27.88 -6.78 1.09
C THR A 138 -27.38 -5.36 1.34
N LEU A 139 -26.15 -5.22 1.85
CA LEU A 139 -25.51 -3.90 2.05
C LEU A 139 -25.40 -3.10 0.75
N LEU A 140 -25.10 -3.74 -0.38
CA LEU A 140 -25.09 -3.06 -1.68
C LEU A 140 -26.49 -2.56 -2.07
N GLN A 141 -27.53 -3.34 -1.82
CA GLN A 141 -28.92 -2.94 -2.13
C GLN A 141 -29.42 -1.80 -1.25
N ASP A 142 -29.03 -1.81 0.03
CA ASP A 142 -29.47 -0.81 1.03
C ASP A 142 -28.71 0.51 0.94
N GLY A 143 -27.73 0.61 0.03
CA GLY A 143 -26.96 1.83 -0.17
C GLY A 143 -25.87 2.02 0.88
N TRP A 144 -25.05 0.99 1.11
CA TRP A 144 -23.91 0.98 2.04
C TRP A 144 -23.05 2.25 2.08
N LEU A 145 -22.82 2.91 0.95
CA LEU A 145 -22.04 4.14 0.88
C LEU A 145 -22.66 5.31 1.64
N ALA A 146 -23.99 5.34 1.72
CA ALA A 146 -24.69 6.31 2.56
C ALA A 146 -24.47 6.02 4.05
N MET A 147 -24.26 4.75 4.43
CA MET A 147 -23.95 4.36 5.81
C MET A 147 -22.49 4.63 6.18
N LEU A 148 -21.57 4.57 5.22
CA LEU A 148 -20.18 5.02 5.38
C LEU A 148 -20.03 6.54 5.54
N ASP A 149 -21.13 7.27 5.45
CA ASP A 149 -21.20 8.74 5.50
C ASP A 149 -20.20 9.40 4.54
N CYS A 150 -20.08 8.85 3.33
CA CYS A 150 -19.24 9.38 2.25
C CYS A 150 -19.59 10.83 1.84
N ARG A 151 -20.62 11.45 2.43
CA ARG A 151 -21.03 12.84 2.21
C ARG A 151 -20.42 13.83 3.21
N THR A 152 -19.82 13.38 4.31
CA THR A 152 -19.36 14.24 5.42
C THR A 152 -17.84 14.24 5.63
N GLN A 153 -17.09 13.51 4.79
CA GLN A 153 -15.62 13.40 4.83
C GLN A 153 -14.92 14.38 3.89
#